data_AF-A0A2R8FB01-F1
#
_entry.id   AF-A0A2R8FB01-F1
#
_cell.length_a   1.000
_cell.length_b   1.000
_cell.length_c   1.000
_cell.angle_alpha   90.00
_cell.angle_beta   90.00
_cell.angle_gamma   90.00
#
_symmetry.space_group_name_H-M   'P 1'
#
loop_
_entity.id
_entity.type
_entity.pdbx_description
1 polymer ?
#
loop_
_entity_poly.entity_id
_entity_poly.type
_entity_poly.pdbx_seq_one_letter_code
_entity_poly.pdbx_strand_id
1 'polypeptide(L)'
;MIDIMQYFKPYTIVPGQKLLIPGSLLYAQVFPAFWRLFSSEHEVLNEEAVEVQGPLKRFAVFQDLHRGGLTVTSESYKYYLLPSGECTNSVKGKLPSAKKAGPLLSLGVHKHADWQKVRRRRDLKEILPLWFRLAAMVPESCRKTTEISIIGEVLKTAHHKVIEKHTTEIVPTLLSLALAGFSDCFLPRIYDEEYQGILPCSAHEQKSVPFSLLYDSFAIIKDIFVRQEGQCVDILPALPPEFPCGRLVNVALCNLGTLSIVWTKKTIRQVELNAEHNGEVFLKFCSSLSSARLREWSQRSLSGLRRLSLRESLEIKAGTTYLWDCFHK
;
A
#
# COMPACT_ATOMS: atom_id res chain seq x y z
N MET A 1 -20.92 -6.73 3.26
CA MET A 1 -19.65 -6.39 2.59
C MET A 1 -18.70 -5.94 3.67
N ILE A 2 -17.59 -6.63 3.92
CA ILE A 2 -16.63 -6.20 4.94
C ILE A 2 -15.97 -4.93 4.42
N ASP A 3 -15.98 -3.88 5.24
CA ASP A 3 -15.31 -2.63 4.91
C ASP A 3 -13.80 -2.90 4.83
N ILE A 4 -13.21 -2.66 3.65
CA ILE A 4 -11.78 -2.80 3.39
C ILE A 4 -10.96 -2.03 4.43
N MET A 5 -11.55 -0.99 5.03
CA MET A 5 -10.92 -0.17 6.04
C MET A 5 -10.62 -0.88 7.36
N GLN A 6 -11.24 -2.02 7.67
CA GLN A 6 -11.01 -2.67 8.97
C GLN A 6 -9.60 -3.30 9.12
N TYR A 7 -8.83 -3.43 8.03
CA TYR A 7 -7.58 -4.22 7.99
C TYR A 7 -6.28 -3.41 7.95
N PHE A 8 -6.36 -2.09 7.80
CA PHE A 8 -5.19 -1.21 7.58
C PHE A 8 -4.64 -0.63 8.88
N LYS A 9 -4.49 -1.48 9.89
CA LYS A 9 -3.89 -1.14 11.19
C LYS A 9 -3.00 -2.28 11.68
N PRO A 10 -1.90 -2.59 10.97
CA PRO A 10 -1.00 -3.61 11.42
C PRO A 10 -0.33 -3.20 12.73
N TYR A 11 0.02 -4.19 13.54
CA TYR A 11 0.54 -3.94 14.87
C TYR A 11 1.63 -4.94 15.26
N THR A 12 2.41 -4.52 16.24
CA THR A 12 3.37 -5.35 16.98
C THR A 12 3.05 -5.26 18.47
N ILE A 13 3.25 -6.38 19.17
CA ILE A 13 3.23 -6.43 20.64
C ILE A 13 4.64 -6.55 21.24
N VAL A 14 5.67 -6.61 20.40
CA VAL A 14 7.06 -6.79 20.81
C VAL A 14 7.67 -5.42 21.15
N PRO A 15 8.08 -5.18 22.40
CA PRO A 15 8.78 -3.96 22.80
C PRO A 15 10.06 -3.71 22.01
N GLY A 16 10.36 -2.44 21.76
CA GLY A 16 11.65 -2.02 21.17
C GLY A 16 11.79 -2.30 19.68
N GLN A 17 10.74 -2.75 19.01
CA GLN A 17 10.72 -2.86 17.56
C GLN A 17 10.83 -1.48 16.92
N LYS A 18 11.57 -1.38 15.82
CA LYS A 18 11.67 -0.18 14.99
C LYS A 18 10.58 -0.22 13.93
N LEU A 19 9.73 0.80 13.88
CA LEU A 19 8.63 0.92 12.94
C LEU A 19 8.73 2.24 12.19
N LEU A 20 8.58 2.19 10.87
CA LEU A 20 8.29 3.37 10.05
C LEU A 20 7.04 4.08 10.60
N ILE A 21 7.08 5.41 10.67
CA ILE A 21 5.91 6.25 10.93
C ILE A 21 5.23 6.56 9.59
N PRO A 22 4.06 5.95 9.27
CA PRO A 22 3.40 6.12 7.99
C PRO A 22 3.11 7.59 7.69
N GLY A 23 3.37 8.04 6.47
CA GLY A 23 3.20 9.45 6.08
C GLY A 23 4.43 10.33 6.28
N SER A 24 5.58 9.75 6.64
CA SER A 24 6.81 10.49 6.94
C SER A 24 8.07 9.74 6.49
N LEU A 25 9.23 10.38 6.65
CA LEU A 25 10.56 9.77 6.54
C LEU A 25 11.19 9.51 7.91
N LEU A 26 10.35 9.31 8.93
CA LEU A 26 10.75 9.04 10.29
C LEU A 26 10.42 7.61 10.67
N TYR A 27 11.16 7.08 11.64
CA TYR A 27 10.82 5.83 12.29
C TYR A 27 10.93 5.98 13.81
N ALA A 28 10.19 5.15 14.54
CA ALA A 28 10.21 5.14 16.00
C ALA A 28 10.64 3.77 16.53
N GLN A 29 11.32 3.78 17.66
CA GLN A 29 11.52 2.61 18.50
C GLN A 29 10.68 2.79 19.77
N VAL A 30 9.72 1.92 19.99
CA VAL A 30 8.72 2.12 21.05
C VAL A 30 8.79 1.01 22.08
N PHE A 31 8.94 1.41 23.35
CA PHE A 31 8.93 0.55 24.51
C PHE A 31 7.71 0.88 25.39
N PRO A 32 7.34 -0.01 26.34
CA PRO A 32 6.28 0.26 27.30
C PRO A 32 6.47 1.53 28.14
N ALA A 33 7.70 1.92 28.44
CA ALA A 33 8.00 3.03 29.36
C ALA A 33 8.67 4.24 28.69
N PHE A 34 9.02 4.17 27.40
CA PHE A 34 9.59 5.28 26.65
C PHE A 34 9.53 5.01 25.15
N TRP A 35 9.78 6.03 24.34
CA TRP A 35 9.96 5.88 22.91
C TRP A 35 11.09 6.78 22.41
N ARG A 36 11.66 6.39 21.27
CA ARG A 36 12.68 7.15 20.54
C ARG A 36 12.20 7.41 19.12
N LEU A 37 12.37 8.63 18.67
CA LEU A 37 12.12 9.06 17.29
C LEU A 37 13.45 9.24 16.57
N PHE A 38 13.53 8.73 15.35
CA PHE A 38 14.73 8.78 14.54
C PHE A 38 14.47 9.44 13.18
N SER A 39 15.49 10.13 12.67
CA SER A 39 15.58 10.54 11.27
C SER A 39 15.87 9.34 10.35
N SER A 40 15.82 9.56 9.03
CA SER A 40 16.29 8.60 8.04
C SER A 40 17.77 8.23 8.21
N GLU A 41 18.58 9.14 8.75
CA GLU A 41 20.02 9.03 8.97
C GLU A 41 20.36 8.35 10.31
N HIS A 42 19.37 7.78 10.98
CA HIS A 42 19.49 7.12 12.28
C HIS A 42 19.83 8.06 13.46
N GLU A 43 19.71 9.38 13.28
CA GLU A 43 19.87 10.35 14.36
C GLU A 43 18.66 10.32 15.28
N VAL A 44 18.88 10.37 16.60
CA VAL A 44 17.79 10.49 17.58
C VAL A 44 17.30 11.94 17.59
N LEU A 45 16.06 12.14 17.16
CA LEU A 45 15.43 13.46 17.09
C LEU A 45 14.71 13.83 18.39
N ASN A 46 14.12 12.83 19.03
CA ASN A 46 13.44 13.00 20.31
C ASN A 46 13.40 11.67 21.07
N GLU A 47 13.37 11.74 22.39
CA GLU A 47 13.20 10.63 23.31
C GLU A 47 12.37 11.12 24.50
N GLU A 48 11.27 10.42 24.77
CA GLU A 48 10.41 10.76 25.90
C GLU A 48 10.05 9.52 26.71
N ALA A 49 10.08 9.67 28.03
CA ALA A 49 9.58 8.68 28.96
C ALA A 49 8.06 8.77 29.09
N VAL A 50 7.42 7.63 29.35
CA VAL A 50 6.01 7.55 29.72
C VAL A 50 5.97 7.19 31.20
N GLU A 51 5.33 8.03 32.01
CA GLU A 51 5.25 7.83 33.46
C GLU A 51 4.39 6.60 33.80
N VAL A 52 5.03 5.45 33.95
CA VAL A 52 4.40 4.18 34.30
C VAL A 52 5.32 3.36 35.21
N GLN A 53 4.72 2.54 36.07
CA GLN A 53 5.44 1.63 36.95
C GLN A 53 5.03 0.18 36.71
N GLY A 54 6.02 -0.71 36.70
CA GLY A 54 5.82 -2.15 36.59
C GLY A 54 5.59 -2.67 35.16
N PRO A 55 5.40 -3.99 35.00
CA PRO A 55 5.16 -4.60 33.71
C PRO A 55 3.75 -4.25 33.20
N LEU A 56 3.67 -3.56 32.06
CA LEU A 56 2.40 -3.19 31.43
C LEU A 56 1.79 -4.36 30.66
N LYS A 57 0.50 -4.61 30.85
CA LYS A 57 -0.26 -5.52 30.00
C LYS A 57 -0.82 -4.80 28.78
N ARG A 58 -1.16 -5.59 27.76
CA ARG A 58 -1.82 -5.14 26.52
C ARG A 58 -1.05 -4.05 25.76
N PHE A 59 0.27 -4.02 25.92
CA PHE A 59 1.13 -3.15 25.13
C PHE A 59 1.06 -3.55 23.66
N ALA A 60 0.77 -2.57 22.81
CA ALA A 60 0.77 -2.72 21.36
C ALA A 60 1.08 -1.40 20.67
N VAL A 61 1.77 -1.50 19.54
CA VAL A 61 2.08 -0.37 18.64
C VAL A 61 1.43 -0.66 17.30
N PHE A 62 0.49 0.19 16.90
CA PHE A 62 -0.22 0.10 15.64
C PHE A 62 0.32 1.15 14.65
N GLN A 63 0.56 0.75 13.41
CA GLN A 63 0.75 1.70 12.31
C GLN A 63 -0.63 2.07 11.76
N ASP A 64 -1.02 3.35 11.82
CA ASP A 64 -2.30 3.79 11.27
C ASP A 64 -2.15 4.05 9.76
N LEU A 65 -2.41 3.02 8.95
CA LEU A 65 -2.30 3.12 7.50
C LEU A 65 -3.50 3.84 6.86
N HIS A 66 -4.50 4.27 7.63
CA HIS A 66 -5.54 5.15 7.10
C HIS A 66 -5.08 6.59 7.07
N ARG A 67 -4.52 7.03 8.20
CA ARG A 67 -4.32 8.44 8.49
C ARG A 67 -2.86 8.88 8.53
N GLY A 68 -1.94 7.95 8.75
CA GLY A 68 -0.56 8.27 9.09
C GLY A 68 -0.30 8.15 10.58
N GLY A 69 0.97 8.00 10.94
CA GLY A 69 1.41 7.94 12.33
C GLY A 69 1.32 6.56 12.99
N LEU A 70 1.72 6.54 14.25
CA LEU A 70 1.64 5.37 15.13
C LEU A 70 0.61 5.62 16.24
N THR A 71 -0.09 4.57 16.64
CA THR A 71 -0.88 4.55 17.88
C THR A 71 -0.20 3.60 18.86
N VAL A 72 0.16 4.10 20.03
CA VAL A 72 0.73 3.29 21.11
C VAL A 72 -0.32 3.17 22.21
N THR A 73 -0.53 1.94 22.68
CA THR A 73 -1.61 1.64 23.63
C THR A 73 -1.12 0.60 24.63
N SER A 74 -1.53 0.78 25.88
CA SER A 74 -1.44 -0.21 26.95
C SER A 74 -2.76 -0.21 27.73
N GLU A 75 -2.82 -0.96 28.83
CA GLU A 75 -3.93 -0.84 29.78
C GLU A 75 -3.97 0.53 30.50
N SER A 76 -2.84 1.24 30.59
CA SER A 76 -2.71 2.46 31.39
C SER A 76 -2.73 3.74 30.56
N TYR A 77 -2.34 3.68 29.29
CA TYR A 77 -2.23 4.87 28.45
C TYR A 77 -2.57 4.59 26.99
N LYS A 78 -2.80 5.69 26.27
CA LYS A 78 -2.87 5.72 24.81
C LYS A 78 -2.37 7.05 24.29
N TYR A 79 -1.38 7.00 23.40
CA TYR A 79 -0.84 8.17 22.74
C TYR A 79 -0.58 7.88 21.25
N TYR A 80 -0.26 8.92 20.51
CA TYR A 80 -0.06 8.89 19.06
C TYR A 80 1.25 9.60 18.72
N LEU A 81 2.04 8.98 17.85
CA LEU A 81 3.18 9.63 17.20
C LEU A 81 2.76 10.03 15.79
N LEU A 82 2.71 11.33 15.53
CA LEU A 82 2.25 11.87 14.25
C LEU A 82 3.33 11.77 13.17
N PRO A 83 2.99 11.87 11.87
CA PRO A 83 3.97 11.96 10.79
C PRO A 83 4.98 13.11 10.95
N SER A 84 4.63 14.16 11.69
CA SER A 84 5.53 15.26 12.03
C SER A 84 6.58 14.90 13.08
N GLY A 85 6.47 13.75 13.74
CA GLY A 85 7.28 13.37 14.90
C GLY A 85 6.69 13.82 16.24
N GLU A 86 5.64 14.64 16.24
CA GLU A 86 4.98 15.11 17.47
C GLU A 86 4.26 13.96 18.20
N CYS A 87 4.42 13.89 19.52
CA CYS A 87 3.65 13.01 20.39
C CYS A 87 2.39 13.71 20.92
N THR A 88 1.24 13.03 20.90
CA THR A 88 -0.01 13.61 21.37
C THR A 88 -1.00 12.57 21.90
N ASN A 89 -1.94 13.00 22.74
CA ASN A 89 -3.03 12.15 23.24
C ASN A 89 -4.30 12.19 22.36
N SER A 90 -4.33 12.99 21.29
CA SER A 90 -5.48 13.11 20.39
C SER A 90 -5.08 13.35 18.94
N VAL A 91 -5.71 12.61 18.02
CA VAL A 91 -5.55 12.77 16.56
C VAL A 91 -6.54 13.76 15.95
N LYS A 92 -7.50 14.29 16.73
CA LYS A 92 -8.56 15.16 16.22
C LYS A 92 -7.97 16.48 15.72
N GLY A 93 -8.19 16.80 14.46
CA GLY A 93 -7.67 18.02 13.81
C GLY A 93 -6.20 17.93 13.38
N LYS A 94 -5.47 16.87 13.77
CA LYS A 94 -4.04 16.70 13.44
C LYS A 94 -3.77 15.73 12.30
N LEU A 95 -4.69 14.77 12.09
CA LEU A 95 -4.58 13.78 11.03
C LEU A 95 -5.78 13.84 10.07
N PRO A 96 -5.59 13.48 8.79
CA PRO A 96 -6.68 13.44 7.82
C PRO A 96 -7.78 12.44 8.23
N SER A 97 -8.96 12.63 7.63
CA SER A 97 -10.07 11.70 7.81
C SER A 97 -9.71 10.34 7.22
N ALA A 98 -9.93 9.27 8.00
CA ALA A 98 -9.74 7.91 7.51
C ALA A 98 -10.56 7.62 6.24
N LYS A 99 -11.73 8.27 6.07
CA LYS A 99 -12.57 8.10 4.86
C LYS A 99 -11.88 8.54 3.57
N LYS A 100 -10.83 9.36 3.66
CA LYS A 100 -10.00 9.79 2.53
C LYS A 100 -8.81 8.86 2.29
N ALA A 101 -8.70 7.75 3.00
CA ALA A 101 -7.62 6.79 2.80
C ALA A 101 -7.68 6.20 1.39
N GLY A 102 -6.53 6.16 0.73
CA GLY A 102 -6.40 5.69 -0.64
C GLY A 102 -4.96 5.89 -1.11
N PRO A 103 -4.46 5.00 -1.96
CA PRO A 103 -5.12 3.81 -2.49
C PRO A 103 -5.10 2.63 -1.50
N LEU A 104 -6.08 1.73 -1.59
CA LEU A 104 -6.21 0.53 -0.73
C LEU A 104 -6.31 -0.74 -1.57
N LEU A 105 -5.54 -1.77 -1.20
CA LEU A 105 -5.54 -3.08 -1.85
C LEU A 105 -6.06 -4.16 -0.89
N SER A 106 -6.90 -5.07 -1.35
CA SER A 106 -7.31 -6.26 -0.62
C SER A 106 -7.23 -7.47 -1.52
N LEU A 107 -6.65 -8.56 -1.02
CA LEU A 107 -6.44 -9.82 -1.73
C LEU A 107 -7.21 -10.98 -1.07
N GLY A 108 -8.35 -10.66 -0.43
CA GLY A 108 -9.25 -11.65 0.16
C GLY A 108 -8.79 -12.25 1.49
N VAL A 109 -7.83 -11.61 2.18
CA VAL A 109 -7.40 -12.03 3.51
C VAL A 109 -8.04 -11.15 4.58
N HIS A 110 -8.64 -11.80 5.58
CA HIS A 110 -9.39 -11.17 6.68
C HIS A 110 -8.74 -11.39 8.06
N LYS A 111 -7.50 -11.88 8.09
CA LYS A 111 -6.76 -12.11 9.34
C LYS A 111 -6.36 -10.77 9.97
N HIS A 112 -6.15 -10.78 11.29
CA HIS A 112 -5.52 -9.65 11.97
C HIS A 112 -4.09 -9.43 11.46
N ALA A 113 -3.74 -8.17 11.23
CA ALA A 113 -2.45 -7.74 10.71
C ALA A 113 -1.37 -7.63 11.82
N ASP A 114 -1.19 -8.72 12.56
CA ASP A 114 -0.09 -8.89 13.52
C ASP A 114 1.22 -9.10 12.74
N TRP A 115 2.17 -8.14 12.81
CA TRP A 115 3.38 -8.13 11.98
C TRP A 115 4.20 -9.41 12.11
N GLN A 116 4.38 -9.90 13.34
CA GLN A 116 5.13 -11.12 13.61
C GLN A 116 4.48 -12.33 12.96
N LYS A 117 3.15 -12.40 12.99
CA LYS A 117 2.43 -13.51 12.36
C LYS A 117 2.37 -13.37 10.84
N VAL A 118 2.21 -12.15 10.32
CA VAL A 118 2.25 -11.87 8.88
C VAL A 118 3.60 -12.27 8.30
N ARG A 119 4.70 -11.85 8.95
CA ARG A 119 6.07 -12.21 8.57
C ARG A 119 6.29 -13.72 8.55
N ARG A 120 5.90 -14.43 9.62
CA ARG A 120 6.06 -15.89 9.72
C ARG A 120 5.31 -16.66 8.63
N ARG A 121 4.11 -16.20 8.25
CA ARG A 121 3.30 -16.87 7.23
C ARG A 121 3.87 -16.72 5.82
N ARG A 122 4.66 -15.66 5.57
CA ARG A 122 5.25 -15.35 4.26
C ARG A 122 4.22 -15.36 3.11
N ASP A 123 2.97 -15.01 3.43
CA ASP A 123 1.88 -14.94 2.46
C ASP A 123 1.82 -13.53 1.87
N LEU A 124 2.18 -13.40 0.59
CA LEU A 124 2.19 -12.11 -0.09
C LEU A 124 0.77 -11.49 -0.16
N LYS A 125 -0.30 -12.28 -0.07
CA LYS A 125 -1.68 -11.74 0.00
C LYS A 125 -1.93 -10.94 1.28
N GLU A 126 -1.16 -11.19 2.34
CA GLU A 126 -1.22 -10.46 3.61
C GLU A 126 -0.26 -9.29 3.63
N ILE A 127 0.92 -9.48 3.05
CA ILE A 127 2.00 -8.48 3.03
C ILE A 127 1.69 -7.35 2.03
N LEU A 128 1.33 -7.69 0.80
CA LEU A 128 1.23 -6.74 -0.31
C LEU A 128 0.20 -5.63 -0.08
N PRO A 129 -1.00 -5.87 0.50
CA PRO A 129 -1.92 -4.82 0.90
C PRO A 129 -1.32 -3.75 1.81
N LEU A 130 -0.59 -4.18 2.84
CA LEU A 130 0.01 -3.30 3.84
C LEU A 130 1.19 -2.53 3.22
N TRP A 131 2.02 -3.25 2.47
CA TRP A 131 3.13 -2.67 1.71
C TRP A 131 2.63 -1.59 0.73
N PHE A 132 1.66 -1.93 -0.11
CA PHE A 132 1.12 -1.01 -1.11
C PHE A 132 0.63 0.29 -0.48
N ARG A 133 -0.05 0.20 0.67
CA ARG A 133 -0.53 1.39 1.37
C ARG A 133 0.60 2.18 2.01
N LEU A 134 1.55 1.53 2.67
CA LEU A 134 2.74 2.19 3.23
C LEU A 134 3.52 2.95 2.15
N ALA A 135 3.75 2.29 1.01
CA ALA A 135 4.43 2.85 -0.16
C ALA A 135 3.71 4.10 -0.69
N ALA A 136 2.38 4.06 -0.78
CA ALA A 136 1.58 5.20 -1.21
C ALA A 136 1.55 6.39 -0.23
N MET A 137 2.01 6.20 1.00
CA MET A 137 2.07 7.24 2.03
C MET A 137 3.46 7.89 2.13
N VAL A 138 4.45 7.40 1.39
CA VAL A 138 5.80 7.97 1.43
C VAL A 138 5.78 9.37 0.79
N PRO A 139 6.36 10.40 1.45
CA PRO A 139 6.44 11.74 0.87
C PRO A 139 7.17 11.77 -0.48
N GLU A 140 6.70 12.62 -1.41
CA GLU A 140 7.32 12.75 -2.74
C GLU A 140 8.76 13.28 -2.71
N SER A 141 9.18 13.93 -1.62
CA SER A 141 10.58 14.33 -1.39
C SER A 141 11.56 13.15 -1.39
N CYS A 142 11.05 11.92 -1.28
CA CYS A 142 11.82 10.69 -1.31
C CYS A 142 12.14 10.18 -2.73
N ARG A 143 11.84 10.94 -3.80
CA ARG A 143 12.18 10.65 -5.21
C ARG A 143 13.69 10.66 -5.50
N LYS A 144 14.51 10.04 -4.66
CA LYS A 144 15.91 9.71 -4.96
C LYS A 144 15.93 8.29 -5.48
N THR A 145 16.64 8.03 -6.56
CA THR A 145 16.64 6.71 -7.17
C THR A 145 17.36 5.71 -6.28
N THR A 146 16.72 4.57 -5.98
CA THR A 146 17.31 3.42 -5.26
C THR A 146 18.39 2.69 -6.09
N GLU A 147 18.92 3.35 -7.13
CA GLU A 147 19.56 2.74 -8.30
C GLU A 147 20.91 2.05 -8.05
N ILE A 148 21.54 2.25 -6.90
CA ILE A 148 22.93 1.83 -6.65
C ILE A 148 23.03 0.70 -5.60
N SER A 149 21.91 0.18 -5.09
CA SER A 149 21.92 -0.89 -4.08
C SER A 149 21.54 -2.26 -4.65
N ILE A 150 22.03 -3.33 -4.05
CA ILE A 150 21.71 -4.72 -4.44
C ILE A 150 20.20 -4.99 -4.31
N ILE A 151 19.57 -4.44 -3.27
CA ILE A 151 18.11 -4.53 -3.13
C ILE A 151 17.36 -3.79 -4.25
N GLY A 152 17.96 -2.73 -4.79
CA GLY A 152 17.50 -2.03 -5.99
C GLY A 152 17.49 -2.92 -7.24
N GLU A 153 18.46 -3.83 -7.39
CA GLU A 153 18.47 -4.81 -8.49
C GLU A 153 17.35 -5.85 -8.36
N VAL A 154 17.03 -6.29 -7.14
CA VAL A 154 15.87 -7.15 -6.88
C VAL A 154 14.57 -6.42 -7.23
N LEU A 155 14.47 -5.13 -6.88
CA LEU A 155 13.34 -4.29 -7.26
C LEU A 155 13.20 -4.14 -8.78
N LYS A 156 14.30 -3.86 -9.50
CA LYS A 156 14.32 -3.79 -10.98
C LYS A 156 13.89 -5.12 -11.59
N THR A 157 14.37 -6.23 -11.05
CA THR A 157 13.97 -7.58 -11.48
C THR A 157 12.46 -7.81 -11.29
N ALA A 158 11.90 -7.40 -10.15
CA ALA A 158 10.46 -7.48 -9.91
C ALA A 158 9.68 -6.63 -10.93
N HIS A 159 10.13 -5.40 -11.20
CA HIS A 159 9.51 -4.52 -12.18
C HIS A 159 9.51 -5.12 -13.59
N HIS A 160 10.66 -5.64 -14.03
CA HIS A 160 10.80 -6.29 -15.33
C HIS A 160 9.80 -7.42 -15.51
N LYS A 161 9.65 -8.30 -14.50
CA LYS A 161 8.67 -9.39 -14.51
C LYS A 161 7.22 -8.90 -14.59
N VAL A 162 6.90 -7.75 -14.00
CA VAL A 162 5.57 -7.12 -14.11
C VAL A 162 5.34 -6.62 -15.54
N ILE A 163 6.30 -5.89 -16.11
CA ILE A 163 6.20 -5.33 -17.47
C ILE A 163 6.10 -6.41 -18.54
N GLU A 164 6.91 -7.47 -18.42
CA GLU A 164 6.92 -8.62 -19.33
C GLU A 164 5.81 -9.63 -19.05
N LYS A 165 5.00 -9.41 -18.01
CA LYS A 165 3.86 -10.27 -17.62
C LYS A 165 4.26 -11.71 -17.30
N HIS A 166 5.43 -11.90 -16.67
CA HIS A 166 5.86 -13.17 -16.10
C HIS A 166 5.08 -13.49 -14.80
N THR A 167 3.76 -13.65 -14.93
CA THR A 167 2.80 -13.66 -13.82
C THR A 167 3.08 -14.68 -12.72
N THR A 168 3.68 -15.83 -13.06
CA THR A 168 4.08 -16.88 -12.11
C THR A 168 5.33 -16.53 -11.30
N GLU A 169 6.13 -15.58 -11.75
CA GLU A 169 7.40 -15.20 -11.12
C GLU A 169 7.31 -13.90 -10.31
N ILE A 170 6.24 -13.11 -10.50
CA ILE A 170 6.04 -11.84 -9.79
C ILE A 170 5.96 -12.08 -8.28
N VAL A 171 5.11 -13.01 -7.82
CA VAL A 171 4.90 -13.31 -6.40
C VAL A 171 6.17 -13.76 -5.69
N PRO A 172 6.93 -14.77 -6.15
CA PRO A 172 8.16 -15.16 -5.47
C PRO A 172 9.20 -14.04 -5.45
N THR A 173 9.30 -13.24 -6.51
CA THR A 173 10.27 -12.12 -6.56
C THR A 173 9.91 -11.02 -5.58
N LEU A 174 8.63 -10.61 -5.52
CA LEU A 174 8.16 -9.62 -4.54
C LEU A 174 8.23 -10.13 -3.11
N LEU A 175 8.01 -11.42 -2.88
CA LEU A 175 8.20 -12.01 -1.56
C LEU A 175 9.67 -11.96 -1.14
N SER A 176 10.61 -12.33 -2.02
CA SER A 176 12.04 -12.20 -1.74
C SER A 176 12.43 -10.76 -1.44
N LEU A 177 11.91 -9.80 -2.21
CA LEU A 177 12.10 -8.37 -1.96
C LEU A 177 11.53 -7.95 -0.60
N ALA A 178 10.32 -8.40 -0.24
CA ALA A 178 9.70 -8.12 1.05
C ALA A 178 10.53 -8.69 2.21
N LEU A 179 11.11 -9.87 2.02
CA LEU A 179 11.90 -10.56 3.04
C LEU A 179 13.29 -9.94 3.20
N ALA A 180 13.99 -9.64 2.12
CA ALA A 180 15.32 -9.05 2.21
C ALA A 180 15.30 -7.54 2.49
N GLY A 181 14.40 -6.79 1.84
CA GLY A 181 14.40 -5.32 1.81
C GLY A 181 13.64 -4.64 2.94
N PHE A 182 12.96 -5.40 3.81
CA PHE A 182 12.19 -4.83 4.91
C PHE A 182 12.32 -5.65 6.19
N SER A 183 12.34 -4.95 7.33
CA SER A 183 12.25 -5.56 8.66
C SER A 183 10.86 -6.14 8.93
N ASP A 184 10.71 -6.82 10.05
CA ASP A 184 9.43 -7.40 10.51
C ASP A 184 8.28 -6.38 10.59
N CYS A 185 8.59 -5.12 10.92
CA CYS A 185 7.62 -4.02 10.99
C CYS A 185 7.69 -3.09 9.77
N PHE A 186 8.16 -3.64 8.64
CA PHE A 186 8.18 -2.99 7.34
C PHE A 186 9.08 -1.75 7.23
N LEU A 187 10.10 -1.64 8.10
CA LEU A 187 11.13 -0.62 7.97
C LEU A 187 12.07 -1.01 6.81
N PRO A 188 12.30 -0.13 5.81
CA PRO A 188 13.19 -0.45 4.68
C PRO A 188 14.64 -0.69 5.11
N ARG A 189 15.32 -1.60 4.43
CA ARG A 189 16.74 -1.91 4.60
C ARG A 189 17.40 -2.29 3.28
N ILE A 190 18.72 -2.14 3.21
CA ILE A 190 19.51 -2.44 1.99
C ILE A 190 20.19 -3.80 2.00
N TYR A 191 20.14 -4.52 3.13
CA TYR A 191 20.77 -5.84 3.32
C TYR A 191 19.85 -6.78 4.10
N ASP A 192 20.10 -8.09 3.98
CA ASP A 192 19.29 -9.15 4.55
C ASP A 192 19.71 -9.43 6.00
N GLU A 193 19.20 -8.66 6.95
CA GLU A 193 19.47 -8.84 8.40
C GLU A 193 18.98 -10.19 8.95
N GLU A 194 18.09 -10.86 8.23
CA GLU A 194 17.57 -12.18 8.60
C GLU A 194 18.36 -13.31 7.96
N TYR A 195 19.38 -12.99 7.16
CA TYR A 195 20.27 -13.94 6.51
C TYR A 195 19.51 -15.07 5.78
N GLN A 196 18.44 -14.71 5.08
CA GLN A 196 17.63 -15.66 4.32
C GLN A 196 18.33 -16.18 3.06
N GLY A 197 19.52 -15.65 2.74
CA GLY A 197 20.31 -16.02 1.57
C GLY A 197 19.80 -15.37 0.28
N ILE A 198 19.01 -14.30 0.39
CA ILE A 198 18.45 -13.58 -0.76
C ILE A 198 19.44 -12.55 -1.31
N LEU A 199 20.11 -11.84 -0.41
CA LEU A 199 21.17 -10.89 -0.73
C LEU A 199 22.52 -11.47 -0.29
N PRO A 200 23.63 -11.14 -0.97
CA PRO A 200 24.96 -11.54 -0.53
C PRO A 200 25.26 -10.96 0.85
N CYS A 201 25.92 -11.76 1.70
CA CYS A 201 26.44 -11.32 3.00
C CYS A 201 27.64 -10.38 2.78
N SER A 202 27.39 -9.10 2.58
CA SER A 202 28.41 -8.07 2.68
C SER A 202 28.12 -7.18 3.89
N ALA A 203 29.16 -6.93 4.70
CA ALA A 203 29.09 -6.01 5.81
C ALA A 203 28.98 -4.57 5.27
N HIS A 204 27.76 -4.16 4.96
CA HIS A 204 27.47 -2.79 4.56
C HIS A 204 26.86 -2.06 5.73
N GLU A 205 27.52 -1.00 6.19
CA GLU A 205 26.90 -0.04 7.09
C GLU A 205 25.80 0.69 6.34
N GLN A 206 24.55 0.43 6.72
CA GLN A 206 23.43 1.23 6.24
C GLN A 206 23.50 2.61 6.90
N LYS A 207 23.97 3.59 6.14
CA LYS A 207 24.06 4.99 6.58
C LYS A 207 22.70 5.66 6.76
N SER A 208 21.67 5.19 6.05
CA SER A 208 20.33 5.74 6.12
C SER A 208 19.26 4.71 5.76
N VAL A 209 18.03 4.91 6.25
CA VAL A 209 16.84 4.14 5.89
C VAL A 209 16.46 4.43 4.43
N PRO A 210 16.43 3.42 3.54
CA PRO A 210 16.12 3.60 2.12
C PRO A 210 14.61 3.72 1.91
N PHE A 211 13.99 4.81 2.36
CA PHE A 211 12.56 5.06 2.12
C PHE A 211 12.20 5.12 0.63
N SER A 212 13.19 5.39 -0.24
CA SER A 212 13.04 5.31 -1.69
C SER A 212 12.63 3.92 -2.16
N LEU A 213 13.00 2.85 -1.44
CA LEU A 213 12.57 1.49 -1.74
C LEU A 213 11.05 1.34 -1.67
N LEU A 214 10.41 1.95 -0.65
CA LEU A 214 8.95 2.00 -0.57
C LEU A 214 8.37 2.85 -1.69
N TYR A 215 8.93 4.04 -1.90
CA TYR A 215 8.47 4.96 -2.93
C TYR A 215 8.47 4.30 -4.32
N ASP A 216 9.60 3.73 -4.73
CA ASP A 216 9.78 3.09 -6.04
C ASP A 216 8.89 1.83 -6.19
N SER A 217 8.71 1.07 -5.10
CA SER A 217 7.84 -0.12 -5.11
C SER A 217 6.36 0.20 -5.34
N PHE A 218 5.90 1.41 -5.01
CA PHE A 218 4.49 1.78 -5.17
C PHE A 218 4.03 1.65 -6.62
N ALA A 219 4.80 2.20 -7.56
CA ALA A 219 4.49 2.15 -8.98
C ALA A 219 4.49 0.70 -9.50
N ILE A 220 5.50 -0.07 -9.13
CA ILE A 220 5.65 -1.47 -9.55
C ILE A 220 4.45 -2.32 -9.08
N ILE A 221 4.05 -2.17 -7.82
CA ILE A 221 2.91 -2.92 -7.27
C ILE A 221 1.60 -2.45 -7.92
N LYS A 222 1.46 -1.13 -8.15
CA LYS A 222 0.29 -0.57 -8.84
C LYS A 222 0.16 -1.19 -10.24
N ASP A 223 1.25 -1.27 -10.99
CA ASP A 223 1.28 -1.76 -12.38
C ASP A 223 0.91 -3.24 -12.53
N ILE A 224 0.92 -4.03 -11.44
CA ILE A 224 0.34 -5.38 -11.42
C ILE A 224 -1.16 -5.33 -11.73
N PHE A 225 -1.85 -4.32 -11.18
CA PHE A 225 -3.31 -4.23 -11.15
C PHE A 225 -3.85 -3.18 -12.11
N VAL A 226 -3.17 -2.04 -12.25
CA VAL A 226 -3.60 -0.91 -13.08
C VAL A 226 -2.36 -0.19 -13.62
N ARG A 227 -2.26 -0.07 -14.94
CA ARG A 227 -1.22 0.70 -15.62
C ARG A 227 -1.87 1.74 -16.53
N GLN A 228 -1.33 2.95 -16.56
CA GLN A 228 -1.85 4.04 -17.38
C GLN A 228 -0.77 4.52 -18.36
N GLU A 229 -1.11 4.55 -19.64
CA GLU A 229 -0.29 5.10 -20.72
C GLU A 229 -1.14 6.12 -21.48
N GLY A 230 -0.95 7.40 -21.15
CA GLY A 230 -1.82 8.48 -21.66
C GLY A 230 -3.28 8.27 -21.22
N GLN A 231 -4.17 8.10 -22.19
CA GLN A 231 -5.59 7.83 -21.96
C GLN A 231 -5.96 6.34 -21.92
N CYS A 232 -4.99 5.46 -22.19
CA CYS A 232 -5.18 4.02 -22.08
C CYS A 232 -4.95 3.58 -20.63
N VAL A 233 -5.92 2.87 -20.06
CA VAL A 233 -5.85 2.29 -18.73
C VAL A 233 -5.96 0.78 -18.85
N ASP A 234 -4.83 0.10 -18.64
CA ASP A 234 -4.75 -1.35 -18.59
C ASP A 234 -5.22 -1.86 -17.22
N ILE A 235 -6.26 -2.68 -17.20
CA ILE A 235 -6.87 -3.28 -16.02
C ILE A 235 -6.40 -4.73 -15.88
N LEU A 236 -5.78 -5.02 -14.73
CA LEU A 236 -5.18 -6.30 -14.35
C LEU A 236 -4.15 -6.81 -15.40
N PRO A 237 -3.20 -5.97 -15.87
CA PRO A 237 -2.31 -6.33 -16.97
C PRO A 237 -1.34 -7.48 -16.66
N ALA A 238 -0.99 -7.67 -15.39
CA ALA A 238 0.02 -8.63 -14.95
C ALA A 238 -0.41 -9.39 -13.67
N LEU A 239 -1.71 -9.67 -13.51
CA LEU A 239 -2.27 -10.32 -12.31
C LEU A 239 -1.69 -11.73 -12.08
N PRO A 240 -0.98 -11.97 -10.96
CA PRO A 240 -0.46 -13.29 -10.61
C PRO A 240 -1.57 -14.33 -10.35
N PRO A 241 -1.32 -15.62 -10.64
CA PRO A 241 -2.30 -16.67 -10.42
C PRO A 241 -2.70 -16.87 -8.95
N GLU A 242 -1.86 -16.46 -8.01
CA GLU A 242 -2.06 -16.51 -6.56
C GLU A 242 -3.09 -15.48 -6.06
N PHE A 243 -3.49 -14.52 -6.89
CA PHE A 243 -4.46 -13.46 -6.55
C PHE A 243 -5.79 -13.67 -7.29
N PRO A 244 -6.53 -14.77 -7.01
CA PRO A 244 -7.75 -15.10 -7.74
C PRO A 244 -8.88 -14.08 -7.53
N CYS A 245 -8.83 -13.30 -6.47
CA CYS A 245 -9.81 -12.27 -6.15
C CYS A 245 -9.18 -11.13 -5.36
N GLY A 246 -9.80 -9.98 -5.45
CA GLY A 246 -9.37 -8.81 -4.70
C GLY A 246 -10.12 -7.56 -5.07
N ARG A 247 -9.73 -6.47 -4.42
CA ARG A 247 -10.27 -5.13 -4.62
C ARG A 247 -9.13 -4.13 -4.51
N LEU A 248 -9.12 -3.17 -5.41
CA LEU A 248 -8.22 -2.02 -5.39
C LEU A 248 -9.10 -0.77 -5.41
N VAL A 249 -8.83 0.18 -4.52
CA VAL A 249 -9.74 1.31 -4.25
C VAL A 249 -8.96 2.62 -4.28
N ASN A 250 -9.54 3.65 -4.90
CA ASN A 250 -9.05 5.02 -4.91
C ASN A 250 -7.61 5.15 -5.44
N VAL A 251 -7.29 4.47 -6.54
CA VAL A 251 -6.01 4.66 -7.25
C VAL A 251 -6.12 5.92 -8.10
N ALA A 252 -5.24 6.88 -7.86
CA ALA A 252 -5.15 8.08 -8.68
C ALA A 252 -4.63 7.74 -10.09
N LEU A 253 -5.34 8.26 -11.10
CA LEU A 253 -4.98 8.21 -12.50
C LEU A 253 -4.74 9.65 -12.98
N CYS A 254 -3.59 9.86 -13.60
CA CYS A 254 -3.15 11.18 -14.07
C CYS A 254 -4.16 11.71 -15.10
N ASN A 255 -4.61 12.97 -14.93
CA ASN A 255 -5.56 13.65 -15.83
C ASN A 255 -6.90 12.92 -16.04
N LEU A 256 -7.29 11.99 -15.17
CA LEU A 256 -8.56 11.26 -15.23
C LEU A 256 -9.34 11.40 -13.93
N GLY A 257 -8.74 11.02 -12.79
CA GLY A 257 -9.37 11.02 -11.48
C GLY A 257 -9.02 9.77 -10.68
N THR A 258 -9.97 9.19 -9.95
CA THR A 258 -9.70 8.00 -9.10
C THR A 258 -10.42 6.75 -9.57
N LEU A 259 -9.68 5.65 -9.68
CA LEU A 259 -10.15 4.35 -10.13
C LEU A 259 -10.26 3.35 -8.96
N SER A 260 -11.34 2.58 -8.96
CA SER A 260 -11.52 1.42 -8.10
C SER A 260 -11.92 0.20 -8.94
N ILE A 261 -11.36 -0.96 -8.63
CA ILE A 261 -11.65 -2.22 -9.32
C ILE A 261 -11.92 -3.36 -8.35
N VAL A 262 -12.79 -4.29 -8.76
CA VAL A 262 -13.07 -5.54 -8.04
C VAL A 262 -12.94 -6.70 -9.02
N TRP A 263 -12.22 -7.74 -8.64
CA TRP A 263 -12.08 -8.96 -9.44
C TRP A 263 -12.32 -10.21 -8.63
N THR A 264 -12.84 -11.24 -9.30
CA THR A 264 -13.00 -12.59 -8.75
C THR A 264 -12.74 -13.64 -9.82
N LYS A 265 -12.23 -14.80 -9.43
CA LYS A 265 -11.81 -15.87 -10.36
C LYS A 265 -10.90 -15.32 -11.48
N LYS A 266 -10.00 -14.39 -11.15
CA LYS A 266 -9.08 -13.70 -12.08
C LYS A 266 -9.78 -12.89 -13.19
N THR A 267 -11.06 -12.55 -13.01
CA THR A 267 -11.84 -11.77 -13.97
C THR A 267 -12.40 -10.51 -13.31
N ILE A 268 -12.38 -9.41 -14.05
CA ILE A 268 -12.96 -8.15 -13.58
C ILE A 268 -14.46 -8.30 -13.36
N ARG A 269 -14.96 -7.74 -12.26
CA ARG A 269 -16.38 -7.73 -11.90
C ARG A 269 -16.96 -6.33 -11.91
N GLN A 270 -16.15 -5.37 -11.50
CA GLN A 270 -16.57 -3.98 -11.37
C GLN A 270 -15.36 -3.08 -11.61
N VAL A 271 -15.57 -2.00 -12.36
CA VAL A 271 -14.67 -0.86 -12.47
C VAL A 271 -15.47 0.39 -12.15
N GLU A 272 -14.94 1.24 -11.28
CA GLU A 272 -15.52 2.52 -10.91
C GLU A 272 -14.48 3.61 -11.13
N LEU A 273 -14.82 4.64 -11.90
CA LEU A 273 -13.98 5.80 -12.16
C LEU A 273 -14.71 7.05 -11.68
N ASN A 274 -14.17 7.73 -10.67
CA ASN A 274 -14.59 9.08 -10.31
C ASN A 274 -13.76 10.04 -11.17
N ALA A 275 -14.37 10.61 -12.20
CA ALA A 275 -13.70 11.52 -13.11
C ALA A 275 -13.51 12.89 -12.44
N GLU A 276 -12.27 13.33 -12.32
CA GLU A 276 -11.89 14.66 -11.82
C GLU A 276 -11.61 15.64 -12.98
N HIS A 277 -11.39 15.10 -14.19
CA HIS A 277 -11.11 15.84 -15.40
C HIS A 277 -12.05 15.42 -16.54
N ASN A 278 -12.26 16.34 -17.49
CA ASN A 278 -12.89 16.01 -18.77
C ASN A 278 -11.86 15.37 -19.70
N GLY A 279 -12.26 14.38 -20.50
CA GLY A 279 -11.37 13.77 -21.47
C GLY A 279 -11.95 12.51 -22.08
N GLU A 280 -11.10 11.73 -22.73
CA GLU A 280 -11.43 10.39 -23.20
C GLU A 280 -10.65 9.35 -22.40
N VAL A 281 -11.26 8.21 -22.13
CA VAL A 281 -10.60 7.07 -21.50
C VAL A 281 -10.80 5.82 -22.34
N PHE A 282 -9.74 5.03 -22.48
CA PHE A 282 -9.79 3.71 -23.10
C PHE A 282 -9.41 2.64 -22.07
N LEU A 283 -10.35 1.77 -21.72
CA LEU A 283 -10.11 0.70 -20.74
C LEU A 283 -9.74 -0.60 -21.46
N LYS A 284 -8.53 -1.10 -21.21
CA LYS A 284 -8.04 -2.36 -21.76
C LYS A 284 -8.04 -3.45 -20.69
N PHE A 285 -8.54 -4.63 -21.02
CA PHE A 285 -8.65 -5.75 -20.09
C PHE A 285 -7.80 -6.94 -20.57
N CYS A 286 -7.25 -7.72 -19.64
CA CYS A 286 -6.44 -8.90 -19.97
C CYS A 286 -7.27 -10.06 -20.58
N SER A 287 -8.58 -10.10 -20.32
CA SER A 287 -9.49 -11.12 -20.84
C SER A 287 -10.17 -10.70 -22.15
N SER A 288 -10.66 -11.68 -22.91
CA SER A 288 -11.43 -11.52 -24.16
C SER A 288 -12.84 -10.91 -23.92
N LEU A 289 -12.95 -9.85 -23.14
CA LEU A 289 -14.21 -9.18 -22.85
C LEU A 289 -14.59 -8.28 -24.02
N SER A 290 -15.82 -8.40 -24.50
CA SER A 290 -16.35 -7.61 -25.60
C SER A 290 -17.19 -6.44 -25.12
N SER A 291 -17.94 -6.60 -24.02
CA SER A 291 -18.90 -5.60 -23.57
C SER A 291 -19.07 -5.57 -22.06
N ALA A 292 -19.53 -4.44 -21.56
CA ALA A 292 -19.96 -4.24 -20.18
C ALA A 292 -21.20 -3.35 -20.13
N ARG A 293 -21.90 -3.37 -19.00
CA ARG A 293 -22.91 -2.37 -18.70
C ARG A 293 -22.23 -1.16 -18.09
N LEU A 294 -22.49 0.02 -18.65
CA LEU A 294 -22.06 1.31 -18.14
C LEU A 294 -23.23 1.98 -17.43
N ARG A 295 -22.96 2.51 -16.24
CA ARG A 295 -23.88 3.34 -15.45
C ARG A 295 -23.17 4.62 -15.04
N GLU A 296 -23.90 5.73 -15.05
CA GLU A 296 -23.37 7.05 -14.73
C GLU A 296 -24.06 7.59 -13.48
N TRP A 297 -23.26 7.92 -12.48
CA TRP A 297 -23.72 8.64 -11.30
C TRP A 297 -23.50 10.12 -11.52
N SER A 298 -24.56 10.83 -11.87
CA SER A 298 -24.58 12.29 -11.94
C SER A 298 -25.71 12.82 -11.04
N GLN A 299 -25.47 13.95 -10.38
CA GLN A 299 -26.49 14.63 -9.57
C GLN A 299 -27.22 13.75 -8.52
N ARG A 300 -26.51 12.83 -7.85
CA ARG A 300 -27.05 11.90 -6.83
C ARG A 300 -28.08 10.88 -7.35
N SER A 301 -28.19 10.70 -8.65
CA SER A 301 -29.02 9.65 -9.25
C SER A 301 -28.18 8.72 -10.13
N LEU A 302 -28.48 7.43 -10.08
CA LEU A 302 -27.91 6.47 -11.01
C LEU A 302 -28.73 6.51 -12.30
N SER A 303 -28.14 7.05 -13.35
CA SER A 303 -28.80 7.24 -14.65
C SER A 303 -27.99 6.54 -15.74
N GLY A 304 -28.65 6.23 -16.85
CA GLY A 304 -28.01 5.57 -17.98
C GLY A 304 -27.77 4.08 -17.74
N LEU A 305 -28.53 3.24 -18.45
CA LEU A 305 -28.21 1.83 -18.60
C LEU A 305 -27.84 1.63 -20.06
N ARG A 306 -26.54 1.67 -20.35
CA ARG A 306 -26.02 1.48 -21.71
C ARG A 306 -25.12 0.27 -21.72
N ARG A 307 -25.23 -0.55 -22.76
CA ARG A 307 -24.24 -1.59 -23.03
C ARG A 307 -23.17 -0.98 -23.92
N LEU A 308 -21.93 -1.02 -23.48
CA LEU A 308 -20.79 -0.42 -24.18
C LEU A 308 -19.88 -1.52 -24.71
N SER A 309 -19.37 -1.33 -25.92
CA SER A 309 -18.27 -2.12 -26.47
C SER A 309 -16.97 -1.70 -25.75
N LEU A 310 -16.21 -2.65 -25.22
CA LEU A 310 -14.95 -2.36 -24.52
C LEU A 310 -13.78 -2.04 -25.46
N ARG A 311 -14.05 -1.91 -26.77
CA ARG A 311 -13.05 -1.58 -27.81
C ARG A 311 -13.07 -0.11 -28.25
N GLU A 312 -13.90 0.71 -27.61
CA GLU A 312 -14.11 2.11 -27.95
C GLU A 312 -13.63 3.01 -26.81
N SER A 313 -13.21 4.24 -27.13
CA SER A 313 -12.97 5.27 -26.12
C SER A 313 -14.30 5.79 -25.57
N LEU A 314 -14.29 6.17 -24.30
CA LEU A 314 -15.42 6.81 -23.64
C LEU A 314 -15.07 8.25 -23.28
N GLU A 315 -15.88 9.20 -23.72
CA GLU A 315 -15.82 10.57 -23.20
C GLU A 315 -16.30 10.61 -21.75
N ILE A 316 -15.46 11.16 -20.88
CA ILE A 316 -15.73 11.35 -19.47
C ILE A 316 -15.85 12.84 -19.12
N LYS A 317 -16.73 13.13 -18.15
CA LYS A 317 -16.97 14.48 -17.63
C LYS A 317 -16.55 14.56 -16.17
N ALA A 318 -15.79 15.60 -15.85
CA ALA A 318 -15.39 15.93 -14.49
C ALA A 318 -16.61 16.00 -13.56
N GLY A 319 -16.46 15.45 -12.35
CA GLY A 319 -17.51 15.35 -11.34
C GLY A 319 -18.50 14.19 -11.55
N THR A 320 -18.30 13.34 -12.56
CA THR A 320 -19.16 12.16 -12.83
C THR A 320 -18.47 10.89 -12.37
N THR A 321 -19.23 9.98 -11.74
CA THR A 321 -18.73 8.62 -11.46
C THR A 321 -19.26 7.64 -12.50
N TYR A 322 -18.34 6.98 -13.19
CA TYR A 322 -18.63 5.95 -14.18
C TYR A 322 -18.47 4.56 -13.55
N LEU A 323 -19.45 3.70 -13.77
CA LEU A 323 -19.48 2.35 -13.23
C LEU A 323 -19.67 1.33 -14.36
N TRP A 324 -18.64 0.51 -14.61
CA TRP A 324 -18.71 -0.64 -15.48
C TRP A 324 -18.91 -1.91 -14.66
N ASP A 325 -19.95 -2.67 -14.99
CA ASP A 325 -20.22 -3.99 -14.41
C ASP A 325 -20.86 -4.93 -15.46
N CYS A 326 -21.25 -6.14 -15.04
CA CYS A 326 -21.84 -7.14 -15.95
C CYS A 326 -20.98 -7.38 -17.22
N PHE A 327 -19.69 -7.65 -17.04
CA PHE A 327 -18.76 -7.92 -18.12
C PHE A 327 -19.09 -9.22 -18.87
N HIS A 328 -19.05 -9.17 -20.21
CA HIS A 328 -19.31 -10.29 -21.12
C HIS A 328 -18.13 -10.52 -22.07
N LYS A 329 -17.91 -11.79 -22.43
CA LYS A 329 -17.02 -12.19 -23.53
C LYS A 329 -17.73 -12.01 -24.85
#